data_AF-A0AAD3N0P5-F1
#
_entry.id   AF-A0AAD3N0P5-F1
#
_cell.length_a   1.000
_cell.length_b   1.000
_cell.length_c   1.000
_cell.angle_alpha   90.00
_cell.angle_beta   90.00
_cell.angle_gamma   90.00
#
_symmetry.space_group_name_H-M   'P 1'
#
loop_
_entity.id
_entity.type
_entity.pdbx_description
1 polymer ?
#
loop_
_entity_poly.entity_id
_entity_poly.type
_entity_poly.pdbx_seq_one_letter_code
_entity_poly.pdbx_strand_id
1 'polypeptide(L)'
;MCLDKSVVLPSLLSSASSLRDHTAFFQSETMRPANDPKERDPSHVRMLNDVLRDLEKSFIIPEMPPGVYRNLLYSLPGKTSQFSILRFSQEAILHCNVTSKVSIKHNSANKEVLCHSTMNQSLSLILRAIRSAERLVCFGLDLFENYPSDTI
;
A
#
# COMPACT_ATOMS: atom_id res chain seq x y z
N MET A 1 6.36 -7.97 -17.01
CA MET A 1 7.32 -8.91 -16.39
C MET A 1 6.86 -9.19 -14.97
N CYS A 2 6.61 -10.46 -14.63
CA CYS A 2 6.27 -10.88 -13.27
C CYS A 2 7.56 -10.88 -12.43
N LEU A 3 7.63 -10.07 -11.38
CA LEU A 3 8.77 -10.09 -10.45
C LEU A 3 8.71 -11.34 -9.57
N ASP A 4 9.87 -11.93 -9.33
CA ASP A 4 10.03 -13.14 -8.52
C ASP A 4 9.79 -12.84 -7.02
N LYS A 5 9.06 -13.73 -6.34
CA LYS A 5 8.66 -13.54 -4.91
C LYS A 5 9.87 -13.29 -4.02
N SER A 6 11.00 -13.92 -4.34
CA SER A 6 12.29 -13.78 -3.64
C SER A 6 12.78 -12.34 -3.59
N VAL A 7 12.54 -11.54 -4.63
CA VAL A 7 12.99 -10.14 -4.72
C VAL A 7 11.93 -9.16 -4.22
N VAL A 8 10.65 -9.49 -4.41
CA VAL A 8 9.54 -8.59 -4.06
C VAL A 8 9.37 -8.43 -2.56
N LEU A 9 9.53 -9.50 -1.78
CA LEU A 9 9.30 -9.45 -0.33
C LEU A 9 10.33 -8.58 0.43
N PRO A 10 11.65 -8.72 0.20
CA PRO A 10 12.64 -7.83 0.81
C PRO A 10 12.44 -6.36 0.42
N SER A 11 12.14 -6.08 -0.86
CA SER A 11 11.87 -4.71 -1.30
C SER A 11 10.60 -4.14 -0.65
N LEU A 12 9.57 -4.96 -0.47
CA LEU A 12 8.32 -4.54 0.17
C LEU A 12 8.54 -4.20 1.64
N LEU A 13 9.29 -5.04 2.38
CA LEU A 13 9.63 -4.78 3.77
C LEU A 13 10.53 -3.54 3.92
N SER A 14 11.51 -3.38 3.03
CA SER A 14 12.38 -2.20 3.02
C SER A 14 11.59 -0.91 2.75
N SER A 15 10.73 -0.88 1.72
CA SER A 15 9.88 0.28 1.44
C SER A 15 8.87 0.55 2.55
N ALA A 16 8.33 -0.50 3.20
CA ALA A 16 7.42 -0.33 4.33
C ALA A 16 8.13 0.26 5.57
N SER A 17 9.36 -0.18 5.85
CA SER A 17 10.17 0.41 6.92
C SER A 17 10.48 1.87 6.62
N SER A 18 10.96 2.16 5.41
CA SER A 18 11.28 3.52 4.98
C SER A 18 10.07 4.45 5.09
N LEU A 19 8.89 4.02 4.60
CA LEU A 19 7.65 4.76 4.76
C LEU A 19 7.34 5.05 6.24
N ARG A 20 7.43 4.04 7.11
CA ARG A 20 7.21 4.22 8.56
C ARG A 20 8.18 5.27 9.12
N ASP A 21 9.45 5.14 8.80
CA ASP A 21 10.52 5.98 9.35
C ASP A 21 10.36 7.43 8.85
N HIS A 22 10.00 7.66 7.59
CA HIS A 22 9.69 9.01 7.07
C HIS A 22 8.42 9.60 7.68
N THR A 23 7.36 8.80 7.88
CA THR A 23 6.12 9.30 8.48
C THR A 23 6.28 9.69 9.95
N ALA A 24 7.29 9.19 10.65
CA ALA A 24 7.58 9.59 12.03
C ALA A 24 7.87 11.10 12.13
N PHE A 25 8.34 11.74 11.07
CA PHE A 25 8.53 13.19 11.02
C PHE A 25 7.23 13.96 11.22
N PHE A 26 6.07 13.43 10.82
CA PHE A 26 4.77 14.08 11.08
C PHE A 26 4.45 14.23 12.57
N GLN A 27 5.18 13.53 13.44
CA GLN A 27 5.10 13.62 14.89
C GLN A 27 6.26 14.42 15.51
N SER A 28 7.14 14.99 14.70
CA SER A 28 8.30 15.76 15.15
C SER A 28 7.95 17.22 15.47
N GLU A 29 8.89 17.92 16.13
CA GLU A 29 8.76 19.33 16.47
C GLU A 29 8.66 20.25 15.24
N THR A 30 9.22 19.85 14.09
CA THR A 30 9.08 20.61 12.84
C THR A 30 7.63 20.70 12.37
N MET A 31 6.80 19.74 12.77
CA MET A 31 5.38 19.67 12.43
C MET A 31 4.47 20.24 13.53
N ARG A 32 5.06 20.81 14.61
CA ARG A 32 4.31 21.46 15.68
C ARG A 32 3.37 22.56 15.16
N PRO A 33 3.74 23.40 14.17
CA PRO A 33 2.82 24.39 13.58
C PRO A 33 1.60 23.79 12.86
N ALA A 34 1.62 22.50 12.50
CA ALA A 34 0.47 21.82 11.92
C ALA A 34 -0.38 21.08 12.98
N ASN A 35 0.24 20.68 14.10
CA ASN A 35 -0.31 19.76 15.09
C ASN A 35 -0.73 20.43 16.42
N ASP A 36 -0.05 21.49 16.88
CA ASP A 36 -0.36 22.18 18.14
C ASP A 36 -1.43 23.26 17.89
N PRO A 37 -2.59 23.21 18.57
CA PRO A 37 -3.62 24.24 18.47
C PRO A 37 -3.16 25.67 18.78
N LYS A 38 -2.09 25.85 19.57
CA LYS A 38 -1.57 27.16 20.00
C LYS A 38 -0.60 27.78 19.01
N GLU A 39 0.10 26.96 18.22
CA GLU A 39 1.12 27.40 17.25
C GLU A 39 0.63 27.20 15.81
N ARG A 40 -0.67 26.97 15.64
CA ARG A 40 -1.22 26.45 14.40
C ARG A 40 -1.17 27.48 13.26
N ASP A 41 -0.36 27.20 12.24
CA ASP A 41 -0.32 27.99 11.02
C ASP A 41 -1.27 27.41 9.95
N PRO A 42 -2.22 28.19 9.40
CA PRO A 42 -3.19 27.69 8.43
C PRO A 42 -2.58 27.07 7.17
N SER A 43 -1.43 27.55 6.71
CA SER A 43 -0.75 27.03 5.52
C SER A 43 -0.11 25.68 5.81
N HIS A 44 0.62 25.55 6.92
CA HIS A 44 1.22 24.27 7.35
C HIS A 44 0.17 23.19 7.58
N VAL A 45 -0.97 23.56 8.19
CA VAL A 45 -2.10 22.64 8.36
C VAL A 45 -2.66 22.18 7.03
N ARG A 46 -2.81 23.11 6.08
CA ARG A 46 -3.33 22.77 4.74
C ARG A 46 -2.39 21.82 4.02
N MET A 47 -1.09 22.09 4.05
CA MET A 47 -0.07 21.21 3.48
C MET A 47 -0.13 19.82 4.11
N LEU A 48 -0.21 19.72 5.44
CA LEU A 48 -0.29 18.43 6.13
C LEU A 48 -1.57 17.68 5.73
N ASN A 49 -2.71 18.36 5.71
CA ASN A 49 -3.97 17.75 5.33
C ASN A 49 -3.98 17.26 3.88
N ASP A 50 -3.32 17.97 2.96
CA ASP A 50 -3.22 17.55 1.55
C ASP A 50 -2.30 16.32 1.42
N VAL A 51 -1.15 16.30 2.12
CA VAL A 51 -0.27 15.13 2.18
C VAL A 51 -0.97 13.91 2.79
N LEU A 52 -1.66 14.06 3.92
CA LEU A 52 -2.40 12.96 4.58
C LEU A 52 -3.54 12.44 3.70
N ARG A 53 -4.26 13.32 3.01
CA ARG A 53 -5.34 12.95 2.08
C ARG A 53 -4.82 12.15 0.89
N ASP A 54 -3.72 12.58 0.30
CA ASP A 54 -3.14 11.89 -0.86
C ASP A 54 -2.38 10.61 -0.45
N LEU A 55 -1.94 10.53 0.81
CA LEU A 55 -1.35 9.33 1.39
C LEU A 55 -2.39 8.20 1.45
N GLU A 56 -3.60 8.49 1.92
CA GLU A 56 -4.69 7.51 1.91
C GLU A 56 -5.02 7.03 0.49
N LYS A 57 -5.07 7.96 -0.48
CA LYS A 57 -5.33 7.63 -1.89
C LYS A 57 -4.27 6.69 -2.48
N SER A 58 -3.03 6.74 -2.00
CA SER A 58 -1.95 5.85 -2.48
C SER A 58 -2.25 4.36 -2.25
N PHE A 59 -3.16 4.03 -1.32
CA PHE A 59 -3.57 2.65 -1.03
C PHE A 59 -4.85 2.23 -1.75
N ILE A 60 -5.46 3.10 -2.56
CA ILE A 60 -6.66 2.78 -3.34
C ILE A 60 -6.23 2.21 -4.71
N ILE A 61 -6.61 0.96 -4.98
CA ILE A 61 -6.42 0.35 -6.29
C ILE A 61 -7.70 0.58 -7.13
N PRO A 62 -7.61 1.28 -8.29
CA PRO A 62 -8.78 1.61 -9.11
C PRO A 62 -9.54 0.37 -9.60
N GLU A 63 -8.79 -0.61 -10.09
CA GLU A 63 -9.30 -1.85 -10.67
C GLU A 63 -9.05 -3.00 -9.69
N MET A 64 -10.05 -3.32 -8.88
CA MET A 64 -10.02 -4.41 -7.92
C MET A 64 -11.07 -5.47 -8.31
N PRO A 65 -10.77 -6.78 -8.15
CA PRO A 65 -11.76 -7.82 -8.39
C PRO A 65 -13.05 -7.60 -7.57
N PRO A 66 -14.22 -7.99 -8.10
CA PRO A 66 -15.48 -7.91 -7.37
C PRO A 66 -15.39 -8.62 -6.00
N GLY A 67 -15.98 -8.02 -4.96
CA GLY A 67 -15.97 -8.57 -3.61
C GLY A 67 -14.72 -8.28 -2.78
N VAL A 68 -13.74 -7.56 -3.32
CA VAL A 68 -12.55 -7.10 -2.59
C VAL A 68 -12.60 -5.59 -2.41
N TYR A 69 -12.22 -5.08 -1.23
CA TYR A 69 -12.08 -3.64 -1.04
C TYR A 69 -10.96 -3.07 -1.91
N ARG A 70 -11.23 -1.91 -2.51
CA ARG A 70 -10.24 -1.17 -3.30
C ARG A 70 -9.09 -0.63 -2.46
N ASN A 71 -9.38 -0.20 -1.23
CA ASN A 71 -8.36 0.26 -0.30
C ASN A 71 -7.66 -0.95 0.31
N LEU A 72 -6.35 -1.06 0.08
CA LEU A 72 -5.53 -2.17 0.54
C LEU A 72 -5.46 -2.28 2.07
N LEU A 73 -5.60 -1.17 2.80
CA LEU A 73 -5.53 -1.15 4.26
C LEU A 73 -6.78 -1.73 4.92
N TYR A 74 -7.90 -1.80 4.19
CA TYR A 74 -9.14 -2.35 4.72
C TYR A 74 -9.27 -3.83 4.41
N SER A 75 -9.72 -4.57 5.42
CA SER A 75 -9.98 -5.99 5.34
C SER A 75 -11.46 -6.27 5.33
N LEU A 76 -11.85 -7.34 4.63
CA LEU A 76 -13.18 -7.93 4.82
C LEU A 76 -13.35 -8.39 6.27
N PRO A 77 -14.59 -8.38 6.80
CA PRO A 77 -14.85 -8.73 8.19
C PRO A 77 -14.25 -10.10 8.55
N GLY A 78 -13.38 -10.09 9.56
CA GLY A 78 -12.56 -11.22 9.99
C GLY A 78 -11.14 -10.74 10.35
N LYS A 79 -10.58 -11.19 11.48
CA LYS A 79 -9.21 -10.81 11.88
C LYS A 79 -8.20 -11.55 11.00
N THR A 80 -7.68 -10.90 9.96
CA THR A 80 -6.58 -11.41 9.13
C THR A 80 -5.34 -10.54 9.32
N SER A 81 -4.16 -11.16 9.43
CA SER A 81 -2.87 -10.45 9.53
C SER A 81 -2.27 -10.07 8.17
N GLN A 82 -3.03 -10.24 7.08
CA GLN A 82 -2.57 -10.06 5.71
C GLN A 82 -3.52 -9.17 4.91
N PHE A 83 -3.00 -8.54 3.86
CA PHE A 83 -3.77 -7.79 2.87
C PHE A 83 -4.82 -8.68 2.20
N SER A 84 -6.07 -8.21 2.11
CA SER A 84 -7.17 -8.99 1.54
C SER A 84 -6.89 -9.49 0.12
N ILE A 85 -6.21 -8.69 -0.71
CA ILE A 85 -5.85 -9.06 -2.09
C ILE A 85 -4.97 -10.33 -2.17
N LEU A 86 -4.16 -10.60 -1.14
CA LEU A 86 -3.35 -11.82 -1.06
C LEU A 86 -4.22 -13.03 -0.70
N ARG A 87 -5.22 -12.85 0.17
CA ARG A 87 -6.17 -13.90 0.55
C ARG A 87 -7.03 -14.34 -0.64
N PHE A 88 -7.56 -13.40 -1.41
CA PHE A 88 -8.36 -13.73 -2.60
C PHE A 88 -7.54 -14.46 -3.66
N SER A 89 -6.28 -14.06 -3.83
CA SER A 89 -5.34 -14.80 -4.67
C SER A 89 -5.18 -16.25 -4.19
N GLN A 90 -5.24 -16.50 -2.87
CA GLN A 90 -5.15 -17.83 -2.28
C GLN A 90 -6.47 -18.63 -2.31
N GLU A 91 -7.62 -17.99 -2.13
CA GLU A 91 -8.93 -18.64 -2.17
C GLU A 91 -9.30 -19.08 -3.60
N ALA A 92 -8.94 -18.29 -4.61
CA ALA A 92 -9.05 -18.70 -6.01
C ALA A 92 -8.28 -20.01 -6.29
N ILE A 93 -7.15 -20.23 -5.60
CA ILE A 93 -6.35 -21.47 -5.68
C ILE A 93 -7.13 -22.66 -5.11
N LEU A 94 -7.82 -22.47 -3.97
CA LEU A 94 -8.59 -23.52 -3.31
C LEU A 94 -9.82 -23.95 -4.12
N HIS A 95 -10.56 -23.00 -4.70
CA HIS A 95 -11.75 -23.31 -5.51
C HIS A 95 -11.41 -24.03 -6.82
N CYS A 96 -10.28 -23.71 -7.45
CA CYS A 96 -9.82 -24.47 -8.60
C CYS A 96 -9.43 -25.92 -8.24
N ASN A 97 -9.15 -26.24 -6.99
CA ASN A 97 -8.84 -27.62 -6.56
C ASN A 97 -10.10 -28.46 -6.31
N VAL A 98 -11.23 -27.83 -5.95
CA VAL A 98 -12.49 -28.52 -5.64
C VAL A 98 -13.29 -28.86 -6.89
N THR A 99 -13.24 -28.03 -7.94
CA THR A 99 -13.98 -28.25 -9.20
C THR A 99 -13.28 -29.20 -10.18
N SER A 100 -11.99 -29.53 -9.97
CA SER A 100 -11.24 -30.44 -10.85
C SER A 100 -11.49 -31.95 -10.61
N LYS A 101 -12.52 -32.35 -9.86
CA LYS A 101 -12.87 -33.78 -9.74
C LYS A 101 -13.63 -34.35 -10.93
N VAL A 102 -14.00 -33.55 -11.93
CA VAL A 102 -14.58 -34.05 -13.18
C VAL A 102 -13.86 -33.42 -14.38
N SER A 103 -13.14 -34.27 -15.10
CA SER A 103 -12.63 -34.11 -16.47
C SER A 103 -11.23 -33.48 -16.70
N ILE A 104 -10.40 -34.32 -17.34
CA ILE A 104 -9.25 -34.07 -18.23
C ILE A 104 -7.86 -33.77 -17.62
N LYS A 105 -6.98 -34.73 -17.89
CA LYS A 105 -5.61 -34.99 -17.44
C LYS A 105 -4.53 -34.09 -18.10
N HIS A 106 -4.84 -32.82 -18.39
CA HIS A 106 -3.93 -31.90 -19.10
C HIS A 106 -3.91 -30.46 -18.51
N ASN A 107 -3.72 -30.24 -17.20
CA ASN A 107 -3.79 -28.84 -16.68
C ASN A 107 -2.95 -28.50 -15.44
N SER A 108 -1.95 -29.30 -15.05
CA SER A 108 -1.16 -29.01 -13.83
C SER A 108 -0.22 -27.81 -13.97
N ALA A 109 0.56 -27.74 -15.06
CA ALA A 109 1.58 -26.70 -15.25
C ALA A 109 0.97 -25.30 -15.52
N ASN A 110 -0.07 -25.22 -16.34
CA ASN A 110 -0.75 -23.94 -16.63
C ASN A 110 -1.43 -23.33 -15.40
N LYS A 111 -1.92 -24.18 -14.48
CA LYS A 111 -2.55 -23.76 -13.24
C LYS A 111 -1.54 -23.18 -12.26
N GLU A 112 -0.37 -23.79 -12.13
CA GLU A 112 0.72 -23.29 -11.28
C GLU A 112 1.27 -21.93 -11.78
N VAL A 113 1.39 -21.77 -13.10
CA VAL A 113 1.81 -20.50 -13.73
C VAL A 113 0.81 -19.37 -13.48
N LEU A 114 -0.51 -19.66 -13.54
CA LEU A 114 -1.57 -18.69 -13.25
C LEU A 114 -1.63 -18.31 -11.76
N CYS A 115 -1.38 -19.26 -10.86
CA CYS A 115 -1.33 -19.02 -9.41
C CYS A 115 -0.12 -18.17 -9.00
N HIS A 116 1.03 -18.41 -9.65
CA HIS A 116 2.23 -17.62 -9.40
C HIS A 116 2.07 -16.19 -9.91
N SER A 117 1.45 -16.00 -11.09
CA SER A 117 1.26 -14.68 -11.69
C SER A 117 0.28 -13.80 -10.90
N THR A 118 -0.83 -14.35 -10.41
CA THR A 118 -1.84 -13.61 -9.63
C THR A 118 -1.31 -13.14 -8.26
N MET A 119 -0.53 -13.99 -7.57
CA MET A 119 0.12 -13.59 -6.31
C MET A 119 1.19 -12.54 -6.53
N ASN A 120 2.02 -12.68 -7.58
CA ASN A 120 3.06 -11.69 -7.90
C ASN A 120 2.46 -10.35 -8.33
N GLN A 121 1.33 -10.38 -9.02
CA GLN A 121 0.57 -9.18 -9.35
C GLN A 121 0.06 -8.48 -8.08
N SER A 122 -0.53 -9.23 -7.15
CA SER A 122 -0.99 -8.69 -5.87
C SER A 122 0.15 -8.08 -5.05
N LEU A 123 1.29 -8.76 -4.96
CA LEU A 123 2.49 -8.22 -4.28
C LEU A 123 3.02 -6.96 -4.99
N SER A 124 3.00 -6.92 -6.31
CA SER A 124 3.42 -5.75 -7.09
C SER A 124 2.49 -4.55 -6.86
N LEU A 125 1.18 -4.79 -6.74
CA LEU A 125 0.20 -3.73 -6.41
C LEU A 125 0.46 -3.16 -5.01
N ILE A 126 0.71 -4.03 -4.02
CA ILE A 126 1.04 -3.61 -2.65
C ILE A 126 2.36 -2.81 -2.64
N LEU A 127 3.42 -3.33 -3.28
CA LEU A 127 4.71 -2.64 -3.36
C LEU A 127 4.57 -1.26 -4.02
N ARG A 128 3.79 -1.17 -5.11
CA ARG A 128 3.53 0.10 -5.80
C ARG A 128 2.80 1.10 -4.90
N ALA A 129 1.79 0.65 -4.15
CA ALA A 129 1.07 1.49 -3.21
C ALA A 129 2.00 2.04 -2.12
N ILE A 130 2.82 1.18 -1.51
CA ILE A 130 3.79 1.58 -0.47
C ILE A 130 4.82 2.58 -1.02
N ARG A 131 5.39 2.33 -2.20
CA ARG A 131 6.35 3.26 -2.82
C ARG A 131 5.72 4.59 -3.21
N SER A 132 4.46 4.59 -3.64
CA SER A 132 3.71 5.81 -3.93
C SER A 132 3.52 6.64 -2.67
N ALA A 133 3.07 5.99 -1.59
CA ALA A 133 2.93 6.59 -0.27
C ALA A 133 4.26 7.16 0.24
N GLU A 134 5.34 6.40 0.14
CA GLU A 134 6.69 6.80 0.57
C GLU A 134 7.14 8.09 -0.14
N ARG A 135 7.05 8.12 -1.48
CA ARG A 135 7.43 9.29 -2.27
C ARG A 135 6.60 10.52 -1.94
N LEU A 136 5.30 10.35 -1.72
CA LEU A 136 4.42 11.46 -1.34
C LEU A 136 4.81 12.02 0.02
N VAL A 137 5.12 11.15 0.99
CA VAL A 137 5.59 11.58 2.31
C VAL A 137 6.88 12.36 2.16
N CYS A 138 7.90 11.82 1.48
CA CYS A 138 9.16 12.53 1.23
C CYS A 138 8.94 13.91 0.61
N PHE A 139 8.10 13.99 -0.43
CA PHE A 139 7.75 15.27 -1.05
C PHE A 139 7.10 16.25 -0.06
N GLY A 140 6.20 15.76 0.79
CA GLY A 140 5.61 16.54 1.86
C GLY A 140 6.66 17.06 2.84
N LEU A 141 7.61 16.20 3.26
CA LEU A 141 8.70 16.57 4.16
C LEU A 141 9.57 17.69 3.56
N ASP A 142 9.99 17.53 2.32
CA ASP A 142 10.78 18.54 1.61
C ASP A 142 10.05 19.89 1.58
N LEU A 143 8.73 19.87 1.40
CA LEU A 143 7.91 21.08 1.37
C LEU A 143 7.85 21.78 2.74
N PHE A 144 7.83 21.02 3.84
CA PHE A 144 7.86 21.59 5.20
C PHE A 144 9.24 22.14 5.57
N GLU A 145 10.31 21.41 5.26
CA GLU A 145 11.67 21.84 5.57
C GLU A 145 12.08 23.10 4.81
N ASN A 146 11.58 23.27 3.59
CA ASN A 146 11.86 24.42 2.74
C ASN A 146 10.76 25.50 2.80
N TYR A 147 9.79 25.38 3.72
CA TYR A 147 8.75 26.39 3.85
C TYR A 147 9.40 27.69 4.34
N PRO A 148 9.26 28.81 3.59
CA PRO A 148 9.79 30.09 4.03
C PRO A 148 9.05 30.46 5.31
N SER A 149 9.75 30.38 6.44
CA SER A 149 9.31 31.01 7.67
C SER A 149 9.40 32.51 7.40
N ASP A 150 8.32 33.12 6.95
CA ASP A 150 8.24 34.57 6.86
C ASP A 150 8.52 35.10 8.26
N THR A 151 9.74 35.62 8.43
CA THR A 151 10.11 36.51 9.52
C THR A 151 9.17 37.69 9.47
N ILE A 152 8.14 37.64 10.33
CA ILE A 152 7.41 38.83 10.78
C ILE A 152 8.26 39.52 11.83
#